data_AF-A0A9R1CAZ8-F1
#
_entry.id   AF-A0A9R1CAZ8-F1
#
_cell.length_a   1.000
_cell.length_b   1.000
_cell.length_c   1.000
_cell.angle_alpha   90.00
_cell.angle_beta   90.00
_cell.angle_gamma   90.00
#
_symmetry.space_group_name_H-M   'P 1'
#
loop_
_entity.id
_entity.type
_entity.pdbx_description
1 polymer ?
#
loop_
_entity_poly.entity_id
_entity_poly.type
_entity_poly.pdbx_seq_one_letter_code
_entity_poly.pdbx_strand_id
1 'polypeptide(L)'
;MAYSCLTISRYYPHLELYTDTFGKSLFKDILQLPYYRYHTILDDLSEVDEAFWAFAKVKTYSVQNEPFLHVDNDVFIWHPFPQNIISADVACQSIENIDEFSLTDYHLALDYIRKNVNSVPDIIRDSRCNIAYNMGVFGGNDINFIQQYSKQAVTCFNSMYDAILHSGNLKGKFNVVFEQLLLKEFAQNYQEKVSFLVPNSEIDEILKFSTIETAQYESKYTHCIGQLKKVTYICEQIEFRMKYDFPSYYKRIMSYLDSEQNVFEENTKSMADYLNFCKIYSKINHAVDINDIMTNYEFILNNDCWIEEKDGGHYLNTPKEKSKLTDWRLLLTYFERKTTGMNVCKIISNEKDTINLSFYEIVTDVFYLIMESLYITKCLTVA
;
A
#
# COMPACT_ATOMS: atom_id res chain seq x y z
N MET A 1 3.39 -5.87 -8.71
CA MET A 1 2.80 -5.99 -10.07
C MET A 1 1.77 -7.12 -10.21
N ALA A 2 2.17 -8.41 -10.29
CA ALA A 2 1.21 -9.48 -10.62
C ALA A 2 0.01 -9.58 -9.65
N TYR A 3 0.28 -9.56 -8.34
CA TYR A 3 -0.79 -9.58 -7.32
C TYR A 3 -1.71 -8.35 -7.39
N SER A 4 -1.17 -7.17 -7.76
CA SER A 4 -1.94 -5.94 -7.99
C SER A 4 -2.89 -6.10 -9.18
N CYS A 5 -2.38 -6.54 -10.33
CA CYS A 5 -3.19 -6.85 -11.51
C CYS A 5 -4.34 -7.82 -11.19
N LEU A 6 -4.02 -8.92 -10.50
CA LEU A 6 -4.97 -9.99 -10.22
C LEU A 6 -6.03 -9.60 -9.18
N THR A 7 -5.69 -8.78 -8.19
CA THR A 7 -6.68 -8.26 -7.23
C THR A 7 -7.57 -7.20 -7.85
N ILE A 8 -7.02 -6.29 -8.67
CA ILE A 8 -7.79 -5.23 -9.35
C ILE A 8 -8.73 -5.81 -10.42
N SER A 9 -8.24 -6.74 -11.24
CA SER A 9 -9.04 -7.36 -12.33
C SER A 9 -10.26 -8.16 -11.86
N ARG A 10 -10.32 -8.55 -10.57
CA ARG A 10 -11.54 -9.13 -9.96
C ARG A 10 -12.73 -8.16 -9.99
N TYR A 11 -12.46 -6.86 -9.92
CA TYR A 11 -13.49 -5.81 -9.84
C TYR A 11 -13.54 -4.95 -11.11
N TYR A 12 -12.43 -4.83 -11.83
CA TYR A 12 -12.28 -3.99 -13.03
C TYR A 12 -11.81 -4.83 -14.22
N PRO A 13 -12.72 -5.47 -14.98
CA PRO A 13 -12.37 -6.37 -16.08
C PRO A 13 -11.72 -5.67 -17.28
N HIS A 14 -11.85 -4.34 -17.39
CA HIS A 14 -11.21 -3.52 -18.43
C HIS A 14 -9.89 -2.89 -17.93
N LEU A 15 -9.16 -3.57 -17.05
CA LEU A 15 -7.86 -3.11 -16.58
C LEU A 15 -6.83 -3.14 -17.73
N GLU A 16 -6.28 -1.99 -18.09
CA GLU A 16 -5.26 -1.86 -19.15
C GLU A 16 -3.85 -1.69 -18.56
N LEU A 17 -2.84 -2.14 -19.28
CA LEU A 17 -1.42 -1.95 -18.92
C LEU A 17 -0.73 -1.05 -19.95
N TYR A 18 -0.10 0.02 -19.46
CA TYR A 18 0.82 0.85 -20.20
C TYR A 18 2.24 0.50 -19.78
N THR A 19 3.05 0.05 -20.75
CA THR A 19 4.36 -0.54 -20.51
C THR A 19 5.26 -0.32 -21.74
N ASP A 20 6.44 -0.93 -21.75
CA ASP A 20 7.35 -1.00 -22.89
C ASP A 20 7.22 -2.37 -23.58
N THR A 21 7.98 -2.61 -24.65
CA THR A 21 7.93 -3.89 -25.38
C THR A 21 8.36 -5.07 -24.50
N PHE A 22 9.34 -4.88 -23.61
CA PHE A 22 9.78 -5.92 -22.69
C PHE A 22 8.66 -6.30 -21.70
N GLY A 23 8.07 -5.32 -21.03
CA GLY A 23 6.99 -5.52 -20.08
C GLY A 23 5.75 -6.13 -20.74
N LYS A 24 5.43 -5.76 -21.99
CA LYS A 24 4.37 -6.46 -22.73
C LYS A 24 4.70 -7.94 -22.94
N SER A 25 5.90 -8.28 -23.39
CA SER A 25 6.35 -9.68 -23.55
C SER A 25 6.24 -10.45 -22.22
N LEU A 26 6.77 -9.87 -21.15
CA LEU A 26 6.76 -10.48 -19.82
C LEU A 26 5.33 -10.66 -19.29
N PHE A 27 4.53 -9.60 -19.24
CA PHE A 27 3.23 -9.63 -18.57
C PHE A 27 2.12 -10.26 -19.42
N LYS A 28 2.22 -10.22 -20.75
CA LYS A 28 1.24 -10.83 -21.66
C LYS A 28 1.62 -12.24 -22.06
N ASP A 29 2.81 -12.43 -22.60
CA ASP A 29 3.14 -13.66 -23.32
C ASP A 29 3.68 -14.73 -22.37
N ILE A 30 4.53 -14.33 -21.42
CA ILE A 30 5.14 -15.23 -20.42
C ILE A 30 4.21 -15.45 -19.23
N LEU A 31 3.84 -14.39 -18.51
CA LEU A 31 3.05 -14.50 -17.27
C LEU A 31 1.54 -14.61 -17.52
N GLN A 32 1.07 -14.17 -18.69
CA GLN A 32 -0.33 -14.22 -19.11
C GLN A 32 -1.28 -13.56 -18.10
N LEU A 33 -0.87 -12.40 -17.58
CA LEU A 33 -1.68 -11.60 -16.66
C LEU A 33 -2.98 -11.17 -17.36
N PRO A 34 -4.10 -11.03 -16.63
CA PRO A 34 -5.40 -10.80 -17.24
C PRO A 34 -5.68 -9.31 -17.54
N TYR A 35 -4.69 -8.58 -18.10
CA TYR A 35 -4.96 -7.22 -18.58
C TYR A 35 -5.82 -7.27 -19.85
N TYR A 36 -6.82 -6.39 -19.93
CA TYR A 36 -7.71 -6.25 -21.06
C TYR A 36 -6.96 -5.78 -22.32
N ARG A 37 -6.03 -4.83 -22.15
CA ARG A 37 -5.18 -4.30 -23.23
C ARG A 37 -3.77 -4.01 -22.72
N TYR A 38 -2.84 -4.02 -23.68
CA TYR A 38 -1.41 -3.76 -23.47
C TYR A 38 -0.94 -2.71 -24.47
N HIS A 39 -0.41 -1.60 -23.96
CA HIS A 39 0.11 -0.47 -24.73
C HIS A 39 1.62 -0.35 -24.51
N THR A 40 2.38 -0.19 -25.59
CA THR A 40 3.86 -0.13 -25.54
C THR A 40 4.40 1.30 -25.69
N ILE A 41 3.66 2.29 -25.19
CA ILE A 41 4.02 3.71 -25.36
C ILE A 41 5.27 4.12 -24.57
N LEU A 42 5.73 3.28 -23.64
CA LEU A 42 6.88 3.61 -22.79
C LEU A 42 8.22 3.23 -23.42
N ASP A 43 8.22 2.59 -24.60
CA ASP A 43 9.44 2.42 -25.41
C ASP A 43 10.09 3.79 -25.73
N ASP A 44 9.27 4.84 -25.85
CA ASP A 44 9.70 6.23 -26.09
C ASP A 44 10.47 6.85 -24.91
N LEU A 45 10.55 6.17 -23.76
CA LEU A 45 11.19 6.67 -22.54
C LEU A 45 12.57 6.05 -22.29
N SER A 46 13.14 5.31 -23.25
CA SER A 46 14.43 4.63 -23.08
C SER A 46 15.60 5.56 -22.74
N GLU A 47 15.49 6.85 -23.03
CA GLU A 47 16.52 7.87 -22.73
C GLU A 47 16.30 8.60 -21.40
N VAL A 48 15.18 8.33 -20.71
CA VAL A 48 14.85 8.91 -19.40
C VAL A 48 15.47 8.05 -18.30
N ASP A 49 16.23 8.68 -17.40
CA ASP A 49 16.81 8.00 -16.23
C ASP A 49 15.71 7.37 -15.34
N GLU A 50 15.89 6.09 -14.99
CA GLU A 50 14.91 5.29 -14.24
C GLU A 50 14.56 5.86 -12.86
N ALA A 51 15.40 6.74 -12.30
CA ALA A 51 15.10 7.43 -11.06
C ALA A 51 13.85 8.33 -11.19
N PHE A 52 13.44 8.71 -12.41
CA PHE A 52 12.26 9.52 -12.71
C PHE A 52 11.01 8.67 -12.99
N TRP A 53 10.74 7.72 -12.10
CA TRP A 53 9.64 6.75 -12.19
C TRP A 53 8.25 7.37 -12.41
N ALA A 54 7.98 8.59 -11.95
CA ALA A 54 6.67 9.23 -12.14
C ALA A 54 6.47 9.71 -13.59
N PHE A 55 7.52 9.89 -14.38
CA PHE A 55 7.39 10.39 -15.74
C PHE A 55 6.62 9.42 -16.65
N ALA A 56 6.85 8.11 -16.49
CA ALA A 56 6.09 7.07 -17.17
C ALA A 56 4.59 7.13 -16.84
N LYS A 57 4.25 7.47 -15.58
CA LYS A 57 2.86 7.63 -15.15
C LYS A 57 2.22 8.88 -15.78
N VAL A 58 2.91 10.02 -15.73
CA VAL A 58 2.46 11.25 -16.40
C VAL A 58 2.22 11.03 -17.89
N LYS A 59 3.11 10.30 -18.58
CA LYS A 59 2.92 9.91 -19.99
C LYS A 59 1.68 9.07 -20.19
N THR A 60 1.43 8.11 -19.30
CA THR A 60 0.23 7.29 -19.32
C THR A 60 -1.04 8.14 -19.16
N TYR A 61 -1.08 9.09 -18.23
CA TYR A 61 -2.21 10.01 -18.06
C TYR A 61 -2.45 10.85 -19.33
N SER A 62 -1.36 11.31 -19.96
CA SER A 62 -1.42 12.23 -21.11
C SER A 62 -2.07 11.64 -22.36
N VAL A 63 -2.14 10.31 -22.48
CA VAL A 63 -2.72 9.64 -23.66
C VAL A 63 -4.15 9.16 -23.44
N GLN A 64 -4.71 9.34 -22.24
CA GLN A 64 -6.08 8.93 -21.94
C GLN A 64 -7.07 9.87 -22.64
N ASN A 65 -8.12 9.28 -23.23
CA ASN A 65 -9.16 10.01 -23.96
C ASN A 65 -10.58 9.73 -23.43
N GLU A 66 -10.69 8.94 -22.36
CA GLU A 66 -11.94 8.60 -21.68
C GLU A 66 -11.71 8.56 -20.16
N PRO A 67 -12.77 8.72 -19.34
CA PRO A 67 -12.67 8.63 -17.88
C PRO A 67 -11.91 7.40 -17.41
N PHE A 68 -10.94 7.58 -16.52
CA PHE A 68 -10.04 6.52 -16.07
C PHE A 68 -9.63 6.69 -14.61
N LEU A 69 -9.15 5.60 -14.01
CA LEU A 69 -8.32 5.64 -12.82
C LEU A 69 -7.04 4.86 -13.11
N HIS A 70 -5.90 5.54 -13.01
CA HIS A 70 -4.60 4.93 -12.89
C HIS A 70 -4.40 4.46 -11.45
N VAL A 71 -3.76 3.30 -11.32
CA VAL A 71 -3.46 2.67 -10.03
C VAL A 71 -2.01 2.19 -10.05
N ASP A 72 -1.24 2.55 -9.02
CA ASP A 72 0.15 2.11 -8.87
C ASP A 72 0.23 0.58 -8.72
N ASN A 73 1.36 0.00 -9.16
CA ASN A 73 1.49 -1.45 -9.35
C ASN A 73 1.75 -2.26 -8.04
N ASP A 74 1.80 -1.56 -6.92
CA ASP A 74 1.94 -1.97 -5.53
C ASP A 74 0.70 -1.57 -4.69
N VAL A 75 -0.42 -1.32 -5.37
CA VAL A 75 -1.76 -1.23 -4.80
C VAL A 75 -2.49 -2.57 -4.91
N PHE A 76 -3.19 -2.96 -3.85
CA PHE A 76 -4.02 -4.15 -3.79
C PHE A 76 -5.40 -3.81 -3.25
N ILE A 77 -6.46 -4.40 -3.83
CA ILE A 77 -7.84 -4.13 -3.44
C ILE A 77 -8.62 -5.41 -3.14
N TRP A 78 -9.56 -5.29 -2.20
CA TRP A 78 -10.51 -6.35 -1.84
C TRP A 78 -11.96 -5.95 -2.08
N HIS A 79 -12.21 -4.71 -2.52
CA HIS A 79 -13.52 -4.20 -2.92
C HIS A 79 -13.32 -3.21 -4.09
N PRO A 80 -14.37 -2.91 -4.88
CA PRO A 80 -14.34 -1.78 -5.81
C PRO A 80 -14.03 -0.47 -5.07
N PHE A 81 -13.35 0.44 -5.75
CA PHE A 81 -13.21 1.82 -5.26
C PHE A 81 -14.59 2.44 -5.00
N PRO A 82 -14.71 3.27 -3.95
CA PRO A 82 -15.99 3.83 -3.54
C PRO A 82 -16.52 4.83 -4.58
N GLN A 83 -17.85 5.01 -4.63
CA GLN A 83 -18.51 5.77 -5.68
C GLN A 83 -18.03 7.22 -5.78
N ASN A 84 -17.70 7.85 -4.65
CA ASN A 84 -17.16 9.21 -4.62
C ASN A 84 -15.81 9.35 -5.33
N ILE A 85 -15.08 8.26 -5.53
CA ILE A 85 -13.82 8.22 -6.28
C ILE A 85 -14.09 7.92 -7.75
N ILE A 86 -14.97 6.96 -8.04
CA ILE A 86 -15.36 6.61 -9.42
C ILE A 86 -16.01 7.79 -10.16
N SER A 87 -16.86 8.56 -9.48
CA SER A 87 -17.57 9.69 -10.08
C SER A 87 -16.89 11.04 -9.90
N ALA A 88 -15.64 11.08 -9.43
CA ALA A 88 -14.94 12.33 -9.21
C ALA A 88 -14.48 12.97 -10.53
N ASP A 89 -14.52 14.29 -10.64
CA ASP A 89 -13.90 15.02 -11.75
C ASP A 89 -12.39 14.76 -11.75
N VAL A 90 -11.77 14.85 -10.57
CA VAL A 90 -10.41 14.40 -10.29
C VAL A 90 -10.38 13.61 -8.99
N ALA A 91 -9.78 12.42 -9.02
CA ALA A 91 -9.56 11.54 -7.88
C ALA A 91 -8.06 11.42 -7.57
N CYS A 92 -7.71 11.37 -6.29
CA CYS A 92 -6.38 11.09 -5.77
C CYS A 92 -6.47 10.07 -4.63
N GLN A 93 -5.34 9.45 -4.27
CA GLN A 93 -5.31 8.54 -3.13
C GLN A 93 -5.55 9.29 -1.83
N SER A 94 -4.71 10.26 -1.51
CA SER A 94 -4.74 10.94 -0.21
C SER A 94 -4.07 12.31 -0.28
N ILE A 95 -4.31 13.14 0.74
CA ILE A 95 -3.50 14.33 0.99
C ILE A 95 -2.19 13.89 1.64
N GLU A 96 -1.07 14.37 1.12
CA GLU A 96 0.27 14.13 1.67
C GLU A 96 0.81 15.43 2.26
N ASN A 97 1.08 15.43 3.57
CA ASN A 97 1.65 16.61 4.23
C ASN A 97 3.15 16.74 3.88
N ILE A 98 3.59 17.96 3.64
CA ILE A 98 4.98 18.30 3.34
C ILE A 98 5.62 18.79 4.63
N ASP A 99 6.28 17.87 5.32
CA ASP A 99 6.85 18.06 6.66
C ASP A 99 8.38 17.91 6.60
N GLU A 100 9.11 18.48 7.58
CA GLU A 100 10.59 18.42 7.68
C GLU A 100 11.18 17.00 7.82
N PHE A 101 10.36 15.94 7.82
CA PHE A 101 10.79 14.54 7.91
C PHE A 101 10.07 13.61 6.91
N SER A 102 9.43 14.16 5.87
CA SER A 102 8.84 13.33 4.80
C SER A 102 9.92 12.48 4.12
N LEU A 103 9.64 11.19 3.90
CA LEU A 103 10.55 10.23 3.24
C LEU A 103 11.00 10.71 1.85
N THR A 104 10.20 11.55 1.18
CA THR A 104 10.49 12.07 -0.16
C THR A 104 11.12 13.46 -0.15
N ASP A 105 11.02 14.20 0.96
CA ASP A 105 11.56 15.54 1.20
C ASP A 105 11.42 16.51 -0.01
N TYR A 106 10.20 17.05 -0.16
CA TYR A 106 9.89 18.08 -1.16
C TYR A 106 10.73 19.34 -0.96
N HIS A 107 11.09 19.69 0.27
CA HIS A 107 11.86 20.90 0.55
C HIS A 107 13.24 20.82 -0.09
N LEU A 108 13.95 19.68 0.04
CA LEU A 108 15.22 19.48 -0.65
C LEU A 108 15.09 19.55 -2.18
N ALA A 109 14.03 18.97 -2.74
CA ALA A 109 13.80 19.02 -4.19
C ALA A 109 13.51 20.45 -4.68
N LEU A 110 12.62 21.18 -4.00
CA LEU A 110 12.28 22.57 -4.33
C LEU A 110 13.46 23.52 -4.15
N ASP A 111 14.25 23.37 -3.07
CA ASP A 111 15.44 24.17 -2.85
C ASP A 111 16.51 23.90 -3.91
N TYR A 112 16.66 22.64 -4.33
CA TYR A 112 17.55 22.30 -5.44
C TYR A 112 17.08 22.98 -6.73
N ILE A 113 15.78 22.89 -7.05
CA ILE A 113 15.19 23.54 -8.23
C ILE A 113 15.47 25.04 -8.23
N ARG A 114 15.17 25.74 -7.13
CA ARG A 114 15.35 27.19 -7.00
C ARG A 114 16.80 27.64 -7.15
N LYS A 115 17.76 26.80 -6.75
CA LYS A 115 19.19 27.11 -6.80
C LYS A 115 19.85 26.76 -8.14
N ASN A 116 19.41 25.67 -8.78
CA ASN A 116 20.16 25.05 -9.88
C ASN A 116 19.40 24.99 -11.22
N VAL A 117 18.08 25.23 -11.24
CA VAL A 117 17.26 25.14 -12.45
C VAL A 117 16.94 26.55 -12.95
N ASN A 118 17.53 26.92 -14.09
CA ASN A 118 17.36 28.25 -14.68
C ASN A 118 15.92 28.53 -15.14
N SER A 119 15.25 27.51 -15.70
CA SER A 119 13.89 27.62 -16.22
C SER A 119 13.01 26.50 -15.68
N VAL A 120 12.08 26.87 -14.81
CA VAL A 120 11.04 26.01 -14.25
C VAL A 120 9.74 26.82 -14.24
N PRO A 121 8.56 26.19 -14.42
CA PRO A 121 7.28 26.88 -14.31
C PRO A 121 7.11 27.59 -12.96
N ASP A 122 6.55 28.80 -12.98
CA ASP A 122 6.35 29.63 -11.78
C ASP A 122 5.51 28.91 -10.72
N ILE A 123 4.52 28.12 -11.15
CA ILE A 123 3.68 27.29 -10.29
C ILE A 123 4.48 26.35 -9.37
N ILE A 124 5.66 25.89 -9.78
CA ILE A 124 6.57 25.10 -8.94
C ILE A 124 7.59 25.98 -8.22
N ARG A 125 8.22 26.91 -8.94
CA ARG A 125 9.26 27.79 -8.35
C ARG A 125 8.75 28.55 -7.13
N ASP A 126 7.56 29.12 -7.26
CA ASP A 126 6.91 29.97 -6.27
C ASP A 126 6.02 29.18 -5.32
N SER A 127 5.93 27.86 -5.48
CA SER A 127 5.12 27.01 -4.61
C SER A 127 5.50 27.18 -3.15
N ARG A 128 4.49 27.45 -2.31
CA ARG A 128 4.62 27.52 -0.84
C ARG A 128 3.72 26.52 -0.15
N CYS A 129 3.31 25.48 -0.87
CA CYS A 129 2.39 24.50 -0.37
C CYS A 129 3.02 23.64 0.72
N ASN A 130 2.22 23.36 1.73
CA ASN A 130 2.52 22.44 2.81
C ASN A 130 1.85 21.07 2.60
N ILE A 131 1.18 20.86 1.45
CA ILE A 131 0.57 19.59 1.09
C ILE A 131 0.77 19.31 -0.41
N ALA A 132 0.80 18.03 -0.77
CA ALA A 132 0.71 17.50 -2.12
C ALA A 132 -0.41 16.45 -2.18
N TYR A 133 -0.74 15.96 -3.38
CA TYR A 133 -1.74 14.90 -3.54
C TYR A 133 -1.06 13.59 -3.91
N ASN A 134 -1.19 12.57 -3.06
CA ASN A 134 -0.63 11.27 -3.34
C ASN A 134 -1.37 10.63 -4.54
N MET A 135 -0.61 10.21 -5.54
CA MET A 135 -1.14 9.74 -6.83
C MET A 135 -1.03 8.23 -7.03
N GLY A 136 -0.96 7.45 -5.94
CA GLY A 136 -1.07 5.99 -6.00
C GLY A 136 -2.37 5.49 -6.62
N VAL A 137 -3.43 6.30 -6.52
CA VAL A 137 -4.65 6.23 -7.33
C VAL A 137 -4.86 7.64 -7.90
N PHE A 138 -4.98 7.76 -9.21
CA PHE A 138 -5.18 9.06 -9.86
C PHE A 138 -6.02 8.95 -11.14
N GLY A 139 -6.88 9.91 -11.40
CA GLY A 139 -7.63 10.00 -12.64
C GLY A 139 -8.92 10.77 -12.41
N GLY A 140 -9.97 10.45 -13.15
CA GLY A 140 -11.28 11.06 -12.97
C GLY A 140 -12.04 11.22 -14.28
N ASN A 141 -13.09 12.03 -14.21
CA ASN A 141 -14.02 12.26 -15.31
C ASN A 141 -13.72 13.55 -16.10
N ASP A 142 -12.97 14.50 -15.53
CA ASP A 142 -12.51 15.69 -16.27
C ASP A 142 -11.20 15.41 -17.02
N ILE A 143 -11.36 14.78 -18.18
CA ILE A 143 -10.25 14.46 -19.07
C ILE A 143 -9.53 15.71 -19.59
N ASN A 144 -10.24 16.83 -19.76
CA ASN A 144 -9.61 18.06 -20.24
C ASN A 144 -8.65 18.63 -19.19
N PHE A 145 -9.09 18.69 -17.92
CA PHE A 145 -8.22 19.09 -16.82
C PHE A 145 -6.99 18.17 -16.71
N ILE A 146 -7.21 16.84 -16.73
CA ILE A 146 -6.11 15.86 -16.58
C ILE A 146 -5.11 15.95 -17.73
N GLN A 147 -5.57 16.16 -18.98
CA GLN A 147 -4.70 16.36 -20.13
C GLN A 147 -3.89 17.67 -20.02
N GLN A 148 -4.51 18.76 -19.57
CA GLN A 148 -3.81 20.02 -19.35
C GLN A 148 -2.76 19.90 -18.23
N TYR A 149 -3.11 19.27 -17.12
CA TYR A 149 -2.17 18.95 -16.04
C TYR A 149 -1.00 18.11 -16.57
N SER A 150 -1.28 17.04 -17.31
CA SER A 150 -0.24 16.14 -17.84
C SER A 150 0.71 16.87 -18.78
N LYS A 151 0.18 17.78 -19.62
CA LYS A 151 1.00 18.64 -20.47
C LYS A 151 1.91 19.57 -19.65
N GLN A 152 1.40 20.15 -18.57
CA GLN A 152 2.21 20.97 -17.66
C GLN A 152 3.27 20.14 -16.94
N ALA A 153 2.94 18.93 -16.48
CA ALA A 153 3.88 18.01 -15.85
C ALA A 153 5.03 17.61 -16.80
N VAL A 154 4.72 17.28 -18.06
CA VAL A 154 5.74 17.00 -19.08
C VAL A 154 6.60 18.23 -19.35
N THR A 155 5.99 19.41 -19.46
CA THR A 155 6.72 20.68 -19.68
C THR A 155 7.66 20.98 -18.52
N CYS A 156 7.16 20.83 -17.30
CA CYS A 156 7.90 21.02 -16.06
C CYS A 156 9.10 20.07 -15.99
N PHE A 157 8.87 18.77 -16.18
CA PHE A 157 9.93 17.76 -16.19
C PHE A 157 11.00 18.07 -17.24
N ASN A 158 10.60 18.32 -18.49
CA ASN A 158 11.56 18.58 -19.56
C ASN A 158 12.38 19.85 -19.32
N SER A 159 11.82 20.89 -18.71
CA SER A 159 12.55 22.14 -18.45
C SER A 159 13.60 21.99 -17.34
N MET A 160 13.41 21.02 -16.43
CA MET A 160 14.34 20.77 -15.32
C MET A 160 15.28 19.58 -15.56
N TYR A 161 14.99 18.70 -16.52
CA TYR A 161 15.62 17.38 -16.70
C TYR A 161 17.16 17.43 -16.65
N ASP A 162 17.78 18.24 -17.51
CA ASP A 162 19.25 18.33 -17.62
C ASP A 162 19.91 18.74 -16.30
N ALA A 163 19.27 19.65 -15.54
CA ALA A 163 19.78 20.10 -14.26
C ALA A 163 19.58 19.04 -13.16
N ILE A 164 18.42 18.38 -13.12
CA ILE A 164 18.13 17.39 -12.07
C ILE A 164 18.79 16.02 -12.33
N LEU A 165 19.18 15.71 -13.58
CA LEU A 165 19.86 14.48 -13.95
C LEU A 165 21.20 14.31 -13.24
N HIS A 166 21.84 15.40 -12.83
CA HIS A 166 23.13 15.39 -12.12
C HIS A 166 23.03 15.70 -10.63
N SER A 167 21.83 15.63 -10.05
CA SER A 167 21.54 15.95 -8.65
C SER A 167 21.94 14.87 -7.62
N GLY A 168 22.55 13.76 -8.06
CA GLY A 168 22.98 12.65 -7.19
C GLY A 168 21.79 11.96 -6.51
N ASN A 169 21.83 11.86 -5.17
CA ASN A 169 20.80 11.16 -4.39
C ASN A 169 19.44 11.87 -4.36
N LEU A 170 19.33 13.07 -4.94
CA LEU A 170 18.06 13.82 -5.00
C LEU A 170 17.21 13.44 -6.22
N LYS A 171 17.74 12.76 -7.24
CA LYS A 171 17.02 12.46 -8.50
C LYS A 171 15.59 11.94 -8.27
N GLY A 172 15.47 10.90 -7.42
CA GLY A 172 14.18 10.27 -7.12
C GLY A 172 13.16 11.18 -6.42
N LYS A 173 13.61 12.27 -5.78
CA LYS A 173 12.75 13.20 -5.04
C LYS A 173 12.01 14.17 -5.94
N PHE A 174 12.48 14.40 -7.17
CA PHE A 174 11.78 15.31 -8.10
C PHE A 174 10.47 14.74 -8.63
N ASN A 175 10.27 13.42 -8.58
CA ASN A 175 9.03 12.76 -9.00
C ASN A 175 7.80 13.37 -8.33
N VAL A 176 7.85 13.54 -7.01
CA VAL A 176 6.71 14.09 -6.27
C VAL A 176 6.49 15.58 -6.51
N VAL A 177 7.51 16.30 -7.00
CA VAL A 177 7.37 17.72 -7.36
C VAL A 177 6.58 17.87 -8.65
N PHE A 178 7.00 17.21 -9.73
CA PHE A 178 6.34 17.37 -11.04
C PHE A 178 5.06 16.54 -11.16
N GLU A 179 4.88 15.49 -10.35
CA GLU A 179 3.64 14.71 -10.32
C GLU A 179 2.67 15.26 -9.26
N GLN A 180 2.99 15.10 -7.98
CA GLN A 180 2.04 15.26 -6.87
C GLN A 180 1.82 16.73 -6.45
N LEU A 181 2.91 17.47 -6.24
CA LEU A 181 2.83 18.89 -5.86
C LEU A 181 2.29 19.74 -7.01
N LEU A 182 2.73 19.47 -8.25
CA LEU A 182 2.22 20.17 -9.42
C LEU A 182 0.71 19.98 -9.55
N LEU A 183 0.19 18.76 -9.37
CA LEU A 183 -1.25 18.50 -9.44
C LEU A 183 -2.01 19.35 -8.43
N LYS A 184 -1.49 19.42 -7.19
CA LYS A 184 -2.09 20.21 -6.12
C LYS A 184 -2.17 21.69 -6.48
N GLU A 185 -1.06 22.28 -6.88
CA GLU A 185 -1.02 23.69 -7.29
C GLU A 185 -1.91 23.95 -8.51
N PHE A 186 -1.89 23.04 -9.48
CA PHE A 186 -2.67 23.16 -10.72
C PHE A 186 -4.17 23.09 -10.43
N ALA A 187 -4.62 22.14 -9.61
CA ALA A 187 -6.01 22.05 -9.18
C ALA A 187 -6.47 23.32 -8.44
N GLN A 188 -5.63 23.88 -7.57
CA GLN A 188 -5.96 25.13 -6.88
C GLN A 188 -6.10 26.33 -7.83
N ASN A 189 -5.18 26.47 -8.80
CA ASN A 189 -5.23 27.56 -9.76
C ASN A 189 -6.48 27.53 -10.66
N TYR A 190 -6.98 26.33 -10.97
CA TYR A 190 -8.18 26.13 -11.78
C TYR A 190 -9.45 25.96 -10.94
N GLN A 191 -9.35 26.04 -9.61
CA GLN A 191 -10.45 25.78 -8.68
C GLN A 191 -11.10 24.40 -8.88
N GLU A 192 -10.29 23.43 -9.27
CA GLU A 192 -10.71 22.06 -9.56
C GLU A 192 -10.98 21.29 -8.26
N LYS A 193 -12.08 20.52 -8.23
CA LYS A 193 -12.46 19.76 -7.03
C LYS A 193 -11.82 18.37 -7.07
N VAL A 194 -10.86 18.14 -6.17
CA VAL A 194 -10.22 16.84 -6.00
C VAL A 194 -10.90 16.01 -4.91
N SER A 195 -11.22 14.75 -5.21
CA SER A 195 -11.72 13.76 -4.26
C SER A 195 -10.61 12.81 -3.82
N PHE A 196 -10.60 12.43 -2.54
CA PHE A 196 -9.54 11.58 -1.96
C PHE A 196 -10.10 10.25 -1.48
N LEU A 197 -9.44 9.15 -1.84
CA LEU A 197 -9.77 7.80 -1.36
C LEU A 197 -9.61 7.72 0.17
N VAL A 198 -8.56 8.35 0.68
CA VAL A 198 -8.27 8.54 2.10
C VAL A 198 -8.38 10.04 2.40
N PRO A 199 -9.52 10.49 2.96
CA PRO A 199 -9.80 11.92 3.12
C PRO A 199 -9.03 12.56 4.28
N ASN A 200 -8.58 11.77 5.26
CA ASN A 200 -7.84 12.24 6.43
C ASN A 200 -6.34 11.97 6.25
N SER A 201 -5.50 12.98 6.48
CA SER A 201 -4.03 12.88 6.38
C SER A 201 -3.34 12.59 7.71
N GLU A 202 -4.09 12.25 8.76
CA GLU A 202 -3.54 11.74 10.02
C GLU A 202 -2.75 10.45 9.79
N ILE A 203 -1.64 10.31 10.52
CA ILE A 203 -0.70 9.19 10.36
C ILE A 203 -1.40 7.84 10.56
N ASP A 204 -2.27 7.74 11.59
CA ASP A 204 -2.99 6.51 11.90
C ASP A 204 -3.91 6.08 10.76
N GLU A 205 -4.54 7.03 10.08
CA GLU A 205 -5.36 6.74 8.90
C GLU A 205 -4.50 6.25 7.74
N ILE A 206 -3.37 6.89 7.45
CA ILE A 206 -2.44 6.47 6.38
C ILE A 206 -1.88 5.06 6.65
N LEU A 207 -1.59 4.74 7.91
CA LEU A 207 -1.08 3.43 8.32
C LEU A 207 -2.08 2.30 7.99
N LYS A 208 -3.39 2.51 8.19
CA LYS A 208 -4.44 1.52 7.84
C LYS A 208 -4.45 1.12 6.37
N PHE A 209 -4.04 2.03 5.48
CA PHE A 209 -3.93 1.76 4.05
C PHE A 209 -2.55 1.23 3.65
N SER A 210 -1.66 1.00 4.62
CA SER A 210 -0.30 0.49 4.41
C SER A 210 -0.08 -0.90 5.02
N THR A 211 -1.06 -1.45 5.76
CA THR A 211 -1.00 -2.72 6.49
C THR A 211 -1.73 -3.86 5.75
N ILE A 212 -0.98 -4.67 5.02
CA ILE A 212 -1.55 -5.72 4.16
C ILE A 212 -2.29 -6.83 4.93
N GLU A 213 -1.91 -7.13 6.17
CA GLU A 213 -2.57 -8.15 6.98
C GLU A 213 -4.00 -7.77 7.39
N THR A 214 -4.26 -6.49 7.66
CA THR A 214 -5.58 -6.00 8.06
C THR A 214 -6.41 -5.48 6.88
N ALA A 215 -5.76 -5.12 5.76
CA ALA A 215 -6.38 -4.42 4.64
C ALA A 215 -7.68 -5.07 4.15
N GLN A 216 -7.75 -6.40 4.06
CA GLN A 216 -8.95 -7.07 3.57
C GLN A 216 -10.17 -6.94 4.49
N TYR A 217 -9.98 -6.59 5.77
CA TYR A 217 -11.04 -6.49 6.78
C TYR A 217 -11.41 -5.05 7.09
N GLU A 218 -10.44 -4.16 7.07
CA GLU A 218 -10.58 -2.77 7.50
C GLU A 218 -10.73 -1.83 6.29
N SER A 219 -9.63 -1.52 5.61
CA SER A 219 -9.55 -0.49 4.57
C SER A 219 -10.03 -0.94 3.19
N LYS A 220 -10.10 -2.26 2.95
CA LYS A 220 -10.36 -2.92 1.65
C LYS A 220 -9.39 -2.55 0.53
N TYR A 221 -8.30 -1.88 0.89
CA TYR A 221 -7.31 -1.29 0.03
C TYR A 221 -5.98 -1.26 0.77
N THR A 222 -4.88 -1.55 0.10
CA THR A 222 -3.57 -1.18 0.62
C THR A 222 -2.62 -0.75 -0.49
N HIS A 223 -1.72 0.17 -0.16
CA HIS A 223 -0.65 0.62 -1.01
C HIS A 223 0.68 0.47 -0.25
N CYS A 224 1.60 -0.33 -0.79
CA CYS A 224 2.94 -0.49 -0.22
C CYS A 224 3.87 0.68 -0.63
N ILE A 225 3.61 1.87 -0.09
CA ILE A 225 4.28 3.12 -0.50
C ILE A 225 5.77 3.12 -0.12
N GLY A 226 6.60 3.69 -1.00
CA GLY A 226 7.98 4.07 -0.65
C GLY A 226 8.85 2.89 -0.20
N GLN A 227 9.38 2.94 1.03
CA GLN A 227 10.23 1.87 1.57
C GLN A 227 9.44 0.65 2.05
N LEU A 228 8.13 0.76 2.25
CA LEU A 228 7.29 -0.36 2.69
C LEU A 228 7.34 -1.53 1.71
N LYS A 229 7.42 -1.25 0.40
CA LYS A 229 7.57 -2.28 -0.64
C LYS A 229 8.87 -3.08 -0.57
N LYS A 230 9.82 -2.67 0.28
CA LYS A 230 11.10 -3.36 0.52
C LYS A 230 11.15 -4.07 1.87
N VAL A 231 10.13 -3.89 2.72
CA VAL A 231 10.05 -4.57 4.02
C VAL A 231 9.80 -6.06 3.77
N THR A 232 10.72 -6.91 4.24
CA THR A 232 10.67 -8.36 4.03
C THR A 232 9.30 -8.93 4.39
N TYR A 233 8.77 -8.61 5.58
CA TYR A 233 7.45 -9.07 6.02
C TYR A 233 6.33 -8.73 5.01
N ILE A 234 6.31 -7.52 4.45
CA ILE A 234 5.31 -7.12 3.45
C ILE A 234 5.46 -7.94 2.17
N CYS A 235 6.69 -8.14 1.68
CA CYS A 235 6.97 -8.99 0.54
C CYS A 235 6.49 -10.44 0.76
N GLU A 236 6.74 -11.00 1.95
CA GLU A 236 6.28 -12.34 2.32
C GLU A 236 4.75 -12.43 2.34
N GLN A 237 4.07 -11.43 2.92
CA GLN A 237 2.60 -11.39 2.95
C GLN A 237 1.99 -11.33 1.54
N ILE A 238 2.63 -10.61 0.60
CA ILE A 238 2.24 -10.57 -0.81
C ILE A 238 2.50 -11.93 -1.47
N GLU A 239 3.66 -12.54 -1.27
CA GLU A 239 4.01 -13.82 -1.86
C GLU A 239 3.08 -14.95 -1.37
N PHE A 240 2.81 -15.01 -0.08
CA PHE A 240 1.90 -15.98 0.51
C PHE A 240 0.48 -15.85 -0.04
N ARG A 241 -0.05 -14.62 -0.13
CA ARG A 241 -1.36 -14.37 -0.74
C ARG A 241 -1.36 -14.72 -2.22
N MET A 242 -0.33 -14.35 -2.97
CA MET A 242 -0.21 -14.69 -4.39
C MET A 242 -0.23 -16.21 -4.61
N LYS A 243 0.50 -16.97 -3.78
CA LYS A 243 0.54 -18.43 -3.84
C LYS A 243 -0.79 -19.06 -3.43
N TYR A 244 -1.49 -18.49 -2.46
CA TYR A 244 -2.77 -19.00 -1.97
C TYR A 244 -3.94 -18.67 -2.91
N ASP A 245 -4.10 -17.39 -3.26
CA ASP A 245 -5.22 -16.89 -4.06
C ASP A 245 -5.08 -17.20 -5.55
N PHE A 246 -3.85 -17.20 -6.06
CA PHE A 246 -3.56 -17.33 -7.50
C PHE A 246 -2.44 -18.35 -7.77
N PRO A 247 -2.61 -19.62 -7.33
CA PRO A 247 -1.54 -20.62 -7.37
C PRO A 247 -1.02 -20.92 -8.78
N SER A 248 -1.86 -20.81 -9.81
CA SER A 248 -1.44 -20.98 -11.21
C SER A 248 -0.49 -19.87 -11.66
N TYR A 249 -0.80 -18.62 -11.32
CA TYR A 249 0.05 -17.46 -11.62
C TYR A 249 1.34 -17.49 -10.82
N TYR A 250 1.28 -17.85 -9.53
CA TYR A 250 2.48 -18.04 -8.71
C TYR A 250 3.43 -19.06 -9.36
N LYS A 251 2.91 -20.22 -9.79
CA LYS A 251 3.72 -21.23 -10.48
C LYS A 251 4.36 -20.70 -11.76
N ARG A 252 3.63 -19.93 -12.58
CA ARG A 252 4.20 -19.34 -13.81
C ARG A 252 5.34 -18.37 -13.49
N ILE A 253 5.17 -17.52 -12.48
CA ILE A 253 6.21 -16.59 -12.04
C ILE A 253 7.45 -17.37 -11.60
N MET A 254 7.27 -18.39 -10.74
CA MET A 254 8.39 -19.22 -10.29
C MET A 254 9.09 -19.93 -11.47
N SER A 255 8.34 -20.50 -12.41
CA SER A 255 8.92 -21.13 -13.60
C SER A 255 9.70 -20.16 -14.49
N TYR A 256 9.25 -18.91 -14.60
CA TYR A 256 9.98 -17.86 -15.31
C TYR A 256 11.27 -17.47 -14.56
N LEU A 257 11.19 -17.27 -13.24
CA LEU A 257 12.37 -16.96 -12.44
C LEU A 257 13.42 -18.08 -12.51
N ASP A 258 12.98 -19.34 -12.44
CA ASP A 258 13.83 -20.52 -12.62
C ASP A 258 14.48 -20.57 -14.01
N SER A 259 13.74 -20.25 -15.07
CA SER A 259 14.28 -20.22 -16.45
C SER A 259 15.33 -19.12 -16.65
N GLU A 260 15.17 -18.00 -15.94
CA GLU A 260 16.13 -16.90 -15.93
C GLU A 260 17.27 -17.10 -14.92
N GLN A 261 17.33 -18.26 -14.24
CA GLN A 261 18.31 -18.57 -13.18
C GLN A 261 18.31 -17.55 -12.02
N ASN A 262 17.18 -16.88 -11.81
CA ASN A 262 16.99 -15.91 -10.74
C ASN A 262 16.49 -16.62 -9.48
N VAL A 263 17.42 -16.97 -8.59
CA VAL A 263 17.10 -17.59 -7.29
C VAL A 263 17.26 -16.56 -6.18
N PHE A 264 16.20 -16.39 -5.38
CA PHE A 264 16.19 -15.51 -4.22
C PHE A 264 16.15 -16.35 -2.94
N GLU A 265 17.20 -16.27 -2.11
CA GLU A 265 17.27 -17.01 -0.85
C GLU A 265 16.14 -16.62 0.10
N GLU A 266 15.76 -15.35 0.06
CA GLU A 266 14.67 -14.75 0.84
C GLU A 266 13.35 -15.48 0.59
N ASN A 267 13.03 -15.79 -0.67
CA ASN A 267 11.82 -16.54 -1.02
C ASN A 267 11.86 -17.95 -0.42
N THR A 268 13.02 -18.62 -0.45
CA THR A 268 13.17 -19.97 0.13
C THR A 268 12.96 -19.95 1.65
N LYS A 269 13.53 -18.95 2.34
CA LYS A 269 13.37 -18.75 3.78
C LYS A 269 11.91 -18.44 4.12
N SER A 270 11.28 -17.54 3.38
CA SER A 270 9.86 -17.18 3.53
C SER A 270 8.93 -18.39 3.40
N MET A 271 9.16 -19.24 2.38
CA MET A 271 8.29 -20.40 2.13
C MET A 271 8.26 -21.43 3.26
N ALA A 272 9.22 -21.41 4.20
CA ALA A 272 9.17 -22.24 5.41
C ALA A 272 7.95 -21.92 6.29
N ASP A 273 7.47 -20.67 6.26
CA ASP A 273 6.35 -20.19 7.07
C ASP A 273 4.99 -20.25 6.34
N TYR A 274 4.98 -20.58 5.04
CA TYR A 274 3.77 -20.56 4.21
C TYR A 274 2.66 -21.47 4.76
N LEU A 275 3.00 -22.64 5.30
CA LEU A 275 1.99 -23.56 5.86
C LEU A 275 1.28 -22.97 7.08
N ASN A 276 1.99 -22.22 7.92
CA ASN A 276 1.39 -21.53 9.05
C ASN A 276 0.44 -20.42 8.57
N PHE A 277 0.87 -19.63 7.58
CA PHE A 277 0.01 -18.65 6.92
C PHE A 277 -1.26 -19.32 6.37
N CYS A 278 -1.16 -20.41 5.62
CA CYS A 278 -2.30 -21.13 5.07
C CYS A 278 -3.29 -21.58 6.15
N LYS A 279 -2.79 -22.14 7.25
CA LYS A 279 -3.62 -22.63 8.37
C LYS A 279 -4.48 -21.51 8.95
N ILE A 280 -3.94 -20.30 9.06
CA ILE A 280 -4.64 -19.12 9.57
C ILE A 280 -5.55 -18.54 8.47
N TYR A 281 -4.95 -18.18 7.33
CA TYR A 281 -5.62 -17.45 6.26
C TYR A 281 -6.81 -18.21 5.69
N SER A 282 -6.71 -19.53 5.50
CA SER A 282 -7.83 -20.35 4.99
C SER A 282 -9.07 -20.34 5.89
N LYS A 283 -8.93 -20.00 7.17
CA LYS A 283 -10.06 -19.88 8.09
C LYS A 283 -10.69 -18.50 8.03
N ILE A 284 -9.89 -17.44 7.94
CA ILE A 284 -10.36 -16.06 8.11
C ILE A 284 -10.43 -15.23 6.83
N ASN A 285 -9.96 -15.73 5.69
CA ASN A 285 -9.97 -14.99 4.41
C ASN A 285 -11.36 -14.67 3.86
N HIS A 286 -12.40 -15.36 4.35
CA HIS A 286 -13.79 -15.11 3.98
C HIS A 286 -14.50 -14.10 4.88
N ALA A 287 -13.84 -13.63 5.95
CA ALA A 287 -14.47 -12.68 6.85
C ALA A 287 -14.73 -11.34 6.17
N VAL A 288 -15.93 -10.80 6.37
CA VAL A 288 -16.42 -9.63 5.65
C VAL A 288 -15.80 -8.34 6.17
N ASP A 289 -15.55 -8.22 7.46
CA ASP A 289 -14.99 -7.02 8.10
C ASP A 289 -14.38 -7.33 9.48
N ILE A 290 -13.93 -6.29 10.18
CA ILE A 290 -13.41 -6.42 11.56
C ILE A 290 -14.45 -7.05 12.49
N ASN A 291 -15.72 -6.65 12.40
CA ASN A 291 -16.75 -7.14 13.31
C ASN A 291 -17.01 -8.65 13.12
N ASP A 292 -16.98 -9.12 11.87
CA ASP A 292 -17.05 -10.55 11.53
C ASP A 292 -15.87 -11.32 12.13
N ILE A 293 -14.64 -10.85 11.92
CA ILE A 293 -13.43 -11.42 12.55
C ILE A 293 -13.58 -11.50 14.07
N MET A 294 -14.01 -10.41 14.69
CA MET A 294 -14.07 -10.28 16.14
C MET A 294 -15.19 -11.11 16.77
N THR A 295 -16.26 -11.42 16.04
CA THR A 295 -17.46 -12.08 16.58
C THR A 295 -17.53 -13.55 16.25
N ASN A 296 -17.15 -13.95 15.03
CA ASN A 296 -17.44 -15.28 14.49
C ASN A 296 -16.23 -16.22 14.49
N TYR A 297 -15.04 -15.73 14.84
CA TYR A 297 -13.82 -16.52 14.90
C TYR A 297 -13.27 -16.58 16.32
N GLU A 298 -12.92 -17.80 16.73
CA GLU A 298 -12.27 -18.05 18.00
C GLU A 298 -10.76 -18.14 17.81
N PHE A 299 -10.04 -17.55 18.74
CA PHE A 299 -8.58 -17.52 18.78
C PHE A 299 -8.10 -18.20 20.06
N ILE A 300 -6.91 -18.78 19.98
CA ILE A 300 -6.24 -19.44 21.10
C ILE A 300 -4.73 -19.30 20.91
N LEU A 301 -3.97 -19.33 22.01
CA LEU A 301 -2.52 -19.48 21.96
C LEU A 301 -2.14 -20.69 21.11
N ASN A 302 -1.08 -20.53 20.33
CA ASN A 302 -0.50 -21.63 19.57
C ASN A 302 0.01 -22.72 20.53
N ASN A 303 0.03 -23.97 20.11
CA ASN A 303 0.28 -25.12 21.01
C ASN A 303 1.68 -25.11 21.65
N ASP A 304 2.61 -24.38 21.05
CA ASP A 304 3.98 -24.20 21.47
C ASP A 304 4.20 -22.88 22.24
N CYS A 305 3.12 -22.16 22.52
CA CYS A 305 3.10 -20.93 23.29
C CYS A 305 2.31 -21.10 24.58
N TRP A 306 2.81 -20.56 25.70
CA TRP A 306 2.09 -20.55 26.96
C TRP A 306 2.46 -19.32 27.79
N ILE A 307 1.56 -18.96 28.70
CA ILE A 307 1.77 -17.86 29.62
C ILE A 307 2.20 -18.41 30.98
N GLU A 308 3.27 -17.83 31.53
CA GLU A 308 3.78 -18.13 32.85
C GLU A 308 3.59 -16.90 33.76
N GLU A 309 2.95 -17.11 34.90
CA GLU A 309 2.88 -16.10 35.97
C GLU A 309 4.10 -16.27 36.89
N LYS A 310 4.89 -15.19 37.02
CA LYS A 310 6.09 -15.19 37.87
C LYS A 310 6.36 -13.81 38.43
N ASP A 311 6.66 -13.74 39.74
CA ASP A 311 7.01 -12.50 40.44
C ASP A 311 5.97 -11.37 40.26
N GLY A 312 4.68 -11.73 40.20
CA GLY A 312 3.57 -10.79 39.98
C GLY A 312 3.45 -10.24 38.56
N GLY A 313 4.14 -10.83 37.58
CA GLY A 313 4.03 -10.49 36.17
C GLY A 313 3.66 -11.70 35.29
N HIS A 314 3.17 -11.41 34.09
CA HIS A 314 2.85 -12.42 33.08
C HIS A 314 3.94 -12.44 32.00
N TYR A 315 4.37 -13.64 31.59
CA TYR A 315 5.39 -13.82 30.56
C TYR A 315 4.87 -14.76 29.47
N LEU A 316 4.93 -14.32 28.21
CA LEU A 316 4.67 -15.18 27.06
C LEU A 316 5.94 -15.94 26.71
N ASN A 317 5.82 -17.27 26.69
CA ASN A 317 6.86 -18.16 26.19
C ASN A 317 6.48 -18.56 24.77
N THR A 318 7.41 -18.39 23.83
CA THR A 318 7.31 -18.83 22.43
C THR A 318 8.50 -19.73 22.10
N PRO A 319 8.51 -20.45 20.96
CA PRO A 319 9.69 -21.22 20.54
C PRO A 319 10.97 -20.39 20.37
N LYS A 320 10.83 -19.07 20.13
CA LYS A 320 11.96 -18.18 19.85
C LYS A 320 12.45 -17.45 21.08
N GLU A 321 11.54 -17.02 21.94
CA GLU A 321 11.85 -16.16 23.06
C GLU A 321 10.82 -16.22 24.19
N LYS A 322 11.23 -15.74 25.36
CA LYS A 322 10.37 -15.42 26.49
C LYS A 322 10.30 -13.91 26.64
N SER A 323 9.10 -13.34 26.62
CA SER A 323 8.87 -11.90 26.73
C SER A 323 7.89 -11.58 27.86
N LYS A 324 8.17 -10.50 28.60
CA LYS A 324 7.24 -10.01 29.62
C LYS A 324 6.06 -9.33 28.91
N LEU A 325 4.85 -9.69 29.30
CA LEU A 325 3.63 -9.03 28.83
C LEU A 325 3.41 -7.74 29.62
N THR A 326 3.29 -6.63 28.91
CA THR A 326 2.96 -5.32 29.45
C THR A 326 1.88 -4.68 28.60
N ASP A 327 1.18 -3.69 29.16
CA ASP A 327 0.19 -2.87 28.46
C ASP A 327 -0.85 -3.76 27.75
N TRP A 328 -1.13 -3.47 26.47
CA TRP A 328 -2.12 -4.20 25.68
C TRP A 328 -1.77 -5.68 25.47
N ARG A 329 -0.49 -6.06 25.56
CA ARG A 329 -0.07 -7.45 25.38
C ARG A 329 -0.51 -8.34 26.56
N LEU A 330 -0.86 -7.77 27.72
CA LEU A 330 -1.47 -8.53 28.82
C LEU A 330 -2.79 -9.19 28.41
N LEU A 331 -3.49 -8.66 27.41
CA LEU A 331 -4.74 -9.24 26.92
C LEU A 331 -4.55 -10.61 26.26
N LEU A 332 -3.30 -11.00 25.94
CA LEU A 332 -3.00 -12.35 25.46
C LEU A 332 -3.36 -13.45 26.48
N THR A 333 -3.45 -13.12 27.78
CA THR A 333 -3.90 -14.06 28.83
C THR A 333 -5.32 -14.58 28.59
N TYR A 334 -6.20 -13.76 28.02
CA TYR A 334 -7.57 -14.20 27.71
C TYR A 334 -7.63 -15.27 26.61
N PHE A 335 -6.56 -15.45 25.83
CA PHE A 335 -6.46 -16.42 24.74
C PHE A 335 -5.78 -17.74 25.15
N GLU A 336 -5.51 -17.98 26.44
CA GLU A 336 -5.13 -19.32 26.94
C GLU A 336 -6.23 -20.37 26.73
N ARG A 337 -7.47 -19.92 26.53
CA ARG A 337 -8.62 -20.72 26.13
C ARG A 337 -9.23 -20.14 24.86
N LYS A 338 -9.95 -20.98 24.11
CA LYS A 338 -10.71 -20.54 22.93
C LYS A 338 -11.66 -19.41 23.34
N THR A 339 -11.53 -18.26 22.67
CA THR A 339 -12.38 -17.09 22.88
C THR A 339 -12.45 -16.27 21.61
N THR A 340 -13.49 -15.45 21.47
CA THR A 340 -13.60 -14.45 20.39
C THR A 340 -12.99 -13.12 20.83
N GLY A 341 -12.54 -12.31 19.88
CA GLY A 341 -12.07 -10.95 20.18
C GLY A 341 -13.15 -10.09 20.83
N MET A 342 -14.40 -10.23 20.40
CA MET A 342 -15.56 -9.53 20.97
C MET A 342 -15.85 -9.93 22.43
N ASN A 343 -15.63 -11.20 22.80
CA ASN A 343 -15.74 -11.62 24.20
C ASN A 343 -14.67 -10.95 25.07
N VAL A 344 -13.42 -10.88 24.59
CA VAL A 344 -12.33 -10.15 25.27
C VAL A 344 -12.69 -8.67 25.43
N CYS A 345 -13.20 -8.01 24.38
CA CYS A 345 -13.63 -6.61 24.43
C CYS A 345 -14.72 -6.37 25.51
N LYS A 346 -15.68 -7.30 25.65
CA LYS A 346 -16.73 -7.21 26.68
C LYS A 346 -16.19 -7.36 28.10
N ILE A 347 -15.21 -8.24 28.31
CA ILE A 347 -14.55 -8.40 29.62
C ILE A 347 -13.85 -7.10 30.01
N ILE A 348 -13.00 -6.56 29.13
CA ILE A 348 -12.28 -5.29 29.33
C ILE A 348 -13.26 -4.15 29.63
N SER A 349 -14.36 -4.09 28.88
CA SER A 349 -15.38 -3.04 29.03
C SER A 349 -16.20 -3.12 30.32
N ASN A 350 -16.17 -4.27 31.02
CA ASN A 350 -16.83 -4.43 32.32
C ASN A 350 -15.88 -4.08 33.48
N GLU A 351 -14.57 -4.05 33.25
CA GLU A 351 -13.52 -3.66 34.21
C GLU A 351 -13.28 -2.13 34.23
N LYS A 352 -14.28 -1.38 33.74
CA LYS A 352 -14.30 0.06 33.37
C LYS A 352 -13.77 1.07 34.37
N ASP A 353 -13.60 0.69 35.64
CA ASP A 353 -13.05 1.59 36.66
C ASP A 353 -11.56 1.93 36.42
N THR A 354 -10.91 1.32 35.40
CA THR A 354 -9.47 1.46 35.15
C THR A 354 -9.07 1.92 33.73
N ILE A 355 -10.00 1.96 32.76
CA ILE A 355 -9.66 2.19 31.34
C ILE A 355 -10.47 3.36 30.76
N ASN A 356 -9.80 4.45 30.38
CA ASN A 356 -10.40 5.64 29.77
C ASN A 356 -10.43 5.54 28.23
N LEU A 357 -11.01 4.46 27.70
CA LEU A 357 -11.17 4.23 26.26
C LEU A 357 -12.62 3.91 25.94
N SER A 358 -13.06 4.34 24.75
CA SER A 358 -14.34 3.97 24.18
C SER A 358 -14.37 2.48 23.79
N PHE A 359 -15.57 1.92 23.68
CA PHE A 359 -15.73 0.53 23.22
C PHE A 359 -15.13 0.30 21.83
N TYR A 360 -15.20 1.32 20.96
CA TYR A 360 -14.65 1.27 19.62
C TYR A 360 -13.11 1.19 19.62
N GLU A 361 -12.45 1.99 20.47
CA GLU A 361 -10.99 1.93 20.65
C GLU A 361 -10.56 0.55 21.16
N ILE A 362 -11.27 0.00 22.16
CA ILE A 362 -11.00 -1.35 22.68
C ILE A 362 -11.12 -2.40 21.56
N VAL A 363 -12.18 -2.35 20.74
CA VAL A 363 -12.35 -3.29 19.62
C VAL A 363 -11.21 -3.18 18.61
N THR A 364 -10.80 -1.94 18.29
CA THR A 364 -9.71 -1.65 17.37
C THR A 364 -8.40 -2.25 17.87
N ASP A 365 -8.02 -1.95 19.11
CA ASP A 365 -6.75 -2.40 19.67
C ASP A 365 -6.70 -3.92 19.87
N VAL A 366 -7.80 -4.55 20.29
CA VAL A 366 -7.87 -6.03 20.38
C VAL A 366 -7.79 -6.68 19.00
N PHE A 367 -8.42 -6.09 17.97
CA PHE A 367 -8.30 -6.57 16.60
C PHE A 367 -6.84 -6.53 16.12
N TYR A 368 -6.15 -5.40 16.29
CA TYR A 368 -4.74 -5.29 15.90
C TYR A 368 -3.84 -6.24 16.69
N LEU A 369 -4.07 -6.43 17.99
CA LEU A 369 -3.35 -7.41 18.80
C LEU A 369 -3.54 -8.83 18.23
N ILE A 370 -4.76 -9.21 17.87
CA ILE A 370 -5.04 -10.52 17.26
C ILE A 370 -4.29 -10.65 15.93
N MET A 371 -4.36 -9.66 15.06
CA MET A 371 -3.74 -9.69 13.74
C MET A 371 -2.21 -9.75 13.80
N GLU A 372 -1.58 -8.93 14.65
CA GLU A 372 -0.14 -9.01 14.95
C GLU A 372 0.22 -10.40 15.49
N SER A 373 -0.62 -10.94 16.36
CA SER A 373 -0.37 -12.24 17.00
C SER A 373 -0.54 -13.45 16.08
N LEU A 374 -1.35 -13.32 15.03
CA LEU A 374 -1.52 -14.33 14.00
C LEU A 374 -0.38 -14.31 12.98
N TYR A 375 0.00 -13.13 12.48
CA TYR A 375 0.87 -13.01 11.32
C TYR A 375 2.33 -12.64 11.66
N ILE A 376 2.56 -11.87 12.72
CA ILE A 376 3.87 -11.31 13.05
C ILE A 376 4.52 -12.13 14.18
N THR A 377 3.94 -12.11 15.38
CA THR A 377 4.51 -12.84 16.53
C THR A 377 4.19 -14.33 16.49
N LYS A 378 3.13 -14.71 15.77
CA LYS A 378 2.68 -16.10 15.55
C LYS A 378 2.35 -16.84 16.85
N CYS A 379 2.00 -16.11 17.91
CA CYS A 379 1.63 -16.68 19.20
C CYS A 379 0.16 -17.07 19.30
N LEU A 380 -0.70 -16.59 18.38
CA LEU A 380 -2.09 -17.03 18.25
C LEU A 380 -2.30 -17.90 17.02
N THR A 381 -3.34 -18.73 17.07
CA THR A 381 -3.93 -19.43 15.92
C THR A 381 -5.45 -19.30 15.97
N VAL A 382 -6.12 -19.49 14.83
CA VAL A 382 -7.58 -19.63 14.79
C VAL A 382 -7.96 -21.06 15.20
N ALA A 383 -8.92 -21.19 16.11
CA ALA A 383 -9.22 -22.40 16.89
C ALA A 383 -10.02 -23.50 16.17
#